data_AF-A0A7S4EGW2-F1
#
_entry.id   AF-A0A7S4EGW2-F1
#
_cell.length_a   1.000
_cell.length_b   1.000
_cell.length_c   1.000
_cell.angle_alpha   90.00
_cell.angle_beta   90.00
_cell.angle_gamma   90.00
#
_symmetry.space_group_name_H-M   'P 1'
#
loop_
_entity.id
_entity.type
_entity.pdbx_description
1 polymer ?
#
loop_
_entity_poly.entity_id
_entity_poly.type
_entity_poly.pdbx_seq_one_letter_code
_entity_poly.pdbx_strand_id
1 'polypeptide(L)'
;HLFPPPHQAHQTIQCWDIFHSYALYPRAEEILCDYQYHSRQMSEDSSAITDFAVATTLFTIVAATTVLGVRRRKQELKEARVAEINVYPIKSCGPMTVKTAKVTDIGFSYDRFAQVSDSEGNYLTPRDKANVKLFHVKPSIVYEGSSIHLDLIFSNGSSEASSFRIKNLNDTIVKSVTKEVTPMIGPAVRLQDLGDDVASWLSEATLIKDCRLTAIGPKYHRLVEMNPDQGEPVPFLDDSDSDKKKDVSETIPTDDQQKLDRNIPTVSLADEAPFLLTTTSSFDDLNSRLKARGKSEVEMQRFRPNIVVKGTLPWEEDTWKRIRIGGVVFHVWQRCGRCAMTTIDRKTLERGPEPLATLSTFRERKGQRNFGVHMIPVSNISIESNELSLLLEMGQKIEVLEYNEERLEEWRRLFT
;
A
#
# COMPACT_ATOMS: atom_id res chain seq x y z
N HIS A 1 -51.69 -25.13 22.51
CA HIS A 1 -51.54 -25.25 21.04
C HIS A 1 -50.82 -23.99 20.56
N LEU A 2 -49.57 -23.94 20.11
CA LEU A 2 -48.65 -24.90 19.50
C LEU A 2 -47.22 -24.45 19.86
N PHE A 3 -46.41 -25.33 20.46
CA PHE A 3 -44.95 -25.24 20.39
C PHE A 3 -44.42 -26.64 20.04
N PRO A 4 -43.44 -26.75 19.13
CA PRO A 4 -43.11 -28.02 18.49
C PRO A 4 -42.35 -28.97 19.44
N PRO A 5 -42.30 -30.28 19.14
CA PRO A 5 -41.71 -31.30 20.00
C PRO A 5 -40.17 -31.25 20.00
N PRO A 6 -39.51 -32.02 20.88
CA PRO A 6 -38.07 -31.97 21.11
C PRO A 6 -37.28 -32.60 19.95
N HIS A 7 -37.18 -31.86 18.85
CA HIS A 7 -36.23 -32.10 17.77
C HIS A 7 -35.33 -30.88 17.50
N GLN A 8 -35.44 -29.81 18.29
CA GLN A 8 -34.62 -28.61 18.16
C GLN A 8 -33.26 -28.66 18.88
N ALA A 9 -32.97 -29.71 19.68
CA ALA A 9 -31.63 -29.90 20.23
C ALA A 9 -30.56 -30.12 19.13
N HIS A 10 -30.95 -30.67 17.98
CA HIS A 10 -30.06 -30.86 16.83
C HIS A 10 -29.80 -29.58 16.03
N GLN A 11 -30.74 -28.62 16.01
CA GLN A 11 -30.54 -27.33 15.34
C GLN A 11 -29.60 -26.41 16.12
N THR A 12 -29.60 -26.52 17.45
CA THR A 12 -28.61 -25.82 18.29
C THR A 12 -27.19 -26.33 18.00
N ILE A 13 -27.00 -27.64 17.80
CA ILE A 13 -25.68 -28.22 17.47
C ILE A 13 -25.17 -27.76 16.09
N GLN A 14 -26.04 -27.57 15.09
CA GLN A 14 -25.61 -27.04 13.79
C GLN A 14 -25.16 -25.57 13.81
N CYS A 15 -25.70 -24.75 14.71
CA CYS A 15 -25.19 -23.39 14.95
C CYS A 15 -23.83 -23.40 15.66
N TRP A 16 -23.48 -24.51 16.34
CA TRP A 16 -22.25 -24.67 17.11
C TRP A 16 -21.02 -25.03 16.26
N ASP A 17 -21.17 -25.82 15.19
CA ASP A 17 -20.08 -26.08 14.22
C ASP A 17 -19.61 -24.80 13.51
N ILE A 18 -20.53 -23.85 13.34
CA ILE A 18 -20.22 -22.50 12.82
C ILE A 18 -19.52 -21.65 13.88
N PHE A 19 -19.67 -21.92 15.18
CA PHE A 19 -18.98 -21.16 16.24
C PHE A 19 -17.57 -21.71 16.54
N HIS A 20 -17.38 -23.04 16.47
CA HIS A 20 -16.08 -23.69 16.66
C HIS A 20 -15.05 -23.32 15.58
N SER A 21 -15.51 -23.07 14.36
CA SER A 21 -14.66 -22.68 13.22
C SER A 21 -14.12 -21.25 13.31
N TYR A 22 -14.63 -20.41 14.23
CA TYR A 22 -14.27 -18.98 14.32
C TYR A 22 -13.49 -18.58 15.59
N ALA A 23 -13.06 -19.52 16.43
CA ALA A 23 -12.04 -19.32 17.49
C ALA A 23 -12.10 -17.98 18.26
N LEU A 24 -13.28 -17.53 18.69
CA LEU A 24 -13.46 -16.19 19.25
C LEU A 24 -13.52 -16.11 20.78
N TYR A 25 -13.51 -17.21 21.52
CA TYR A 25 -13.44 -17.16 23.00
C TYR A 25 -12.76 -18.42 23.60
N PRO A 26 -11.67 -18.28 24.39
CA PRO A 26 -11.02 -19.41 25.07
C PRO A 26 -11.79 -19.96 26.29
N ARG A 27 -13.02 -19.47 26.55
CA ARG A 27 -13.89 -19.90 27.67
C ARG A 27 -15.24 -20.48 27.25
N ALA A 28 -15.44 -20.75 25.95
CA ALA A 28 -16.71 -21.30 25.46
C ALA A 28 -17.04 -22.68 26.08
N GLU A 29 -16.02 -23.47 26.43
CA GLU A 29 -16.19 -24.78 27.10
C GLU A 29 -16.66 -24.67 28.57
N GLU A 30 -16.22 -23.65 29.32
CA GLU A 30 -16.70 -23.43 30.70
C GLU A 30 -18.20 -23.07 30.71
N ILE A 31 -18.64 -22.24 29.77
CA ILE A 31 -20.05 -21.83 29.64
C ILE A 31 -20.95 -23.01 29.23
N LEU A 32 -20.43 -23.94 28.43
CA LEU A 32 -21.12 -25.19 28.05
C LEU A 32 -21.36 -26.12 29.25
N CYS A 33 -20.34 -26.30 30.08
CA CYS A 33 -20.42 -27.15 31.26
C CYS A 33 -21.45 -26.62 32.25
N ASP A 34 -21.48 -25.31 32.51
CA ASP A 34 -22.47 -24.67 33.38
C ASP A 34 -23.90 -24.77 32.79
N TYR A 35 -24.07 -24.58 31.48
CA TYR A 35 -25.37 -24.74 30.81
C TYR A 35 -25.92 -26.17 30.91
N GLN A 36 -25.08 -27.18 30.67
CA GLN A 36 -25.48 -28.59 30.77
C GLN A 36 -25.77 -29.00 32.22
N TYR A 37 -25.00 -28.48 33.18
CA TYR A 37 -25.20 -28.74 34.61
C TYR A 37 -26.52 -28.16 35.13
N HIS A 38 -26.83 -26.90 34.79
CA HIS A 38 -28.07 -26.26 35.23
C HIS A 38 -29.32 -26.79 34.53
N SER A 39 -29.23 -27.20 33.26
CA SER A 39 -30.38 -27.80 32.53
C SER A 39 -30.86 -29.13 33.11
N ARG A 40 -29.98 -29.89 33.78
CA ARG A 40 -30.32 -31.20 34.39
C ARG A 40 -30.97 -31.09 35.77
N GLN A 41 -30.86 -29.95 36.43
CA GLN A 41 -31.37 -29.73 37.80
C GLN A 41 -32.79 -29.13 37.83
N MET A 42 -33.38 -28.79 36.68
CA MET A 42 -34.66 -28.08 36.62
C MET A 42 -35.87 -29.03 36.58
N SER A 43 -36.43 -29.31 37.76
CA SER A 43 -37.83 -29.71 37.90
C SER A 43 -38.47 -28.94 39.06
N GLU A 44 -39.59 -28.27 38.76
CA GLU A 44 -40.64 -27.81 39.69
C GLU A 44 -40.55 -26.44 40.40
N ASP A 45 -40.06 -25.36 39.76
CA ASP A 45 -40.27 -24.01 40.31
C ASP A 45 -40.60 -22.93 39.26
N SER A 46 -41.60 -22.08 39.53
CA SER A 46 -42.12 -21.12 38.53
C SER A 46 -41.18 -19.94 38.27
N SER A 47 -40.34 -19.59 39.26
CA SER A 47 -39.27 -18.58 39.13
C SER A 47 -38.19 -19.03 38.13
N ALA A 48 -37.88 -20.33 38.13
CA ALA A 48 -36.91 -20.95 37.23
C ALA A 48 -37.33 -20.90 35.75
N ILE A 49 -38.64 -20.92 35.46
CA ILE A 49 -39.16 -20.78 34.09
C ILE A 49 -38.97 -19.35 33.57
N THR A 50 -39.20 -18.34 34.42
CA THR A 50 -38.91 -16.93 34.10
C THR A 50 -37.42 -16.69 33.86
N ASP A 51 -36.54 -17.25 34.69
CA ASP A 51 -35.09 -17.10 34.52
C ASP A 51 -34.58 -17.77 33.24
N PHE A 52 -35.13 -18.94 32.88
CA PHE A 52 -34.83 -19.61 31.61
C PHE A 52 -35.31 -18.80 30.39
N ALA A 53 -36.51 -18.21 30.46
CA ALA A 53 -37.05 -17.36 29.41
C ALA A 53 -36.21 -16.08 29.24
N VAL A 54 -35.73 -15.49 30.32
CA VAL A 54 -34.83 -14.32 30.29
C VAL A 54 -33.47 -14.69 29.70
N ALA A 55 -32.89 -15.82 30.11
CA ALA A 55 -31.59 -16.28 29.61
C ALA A 55 -31.61 -16.61 28.10
N THR A 56 -32.66 -17.28 27.62
CA THR A 56 -32.84 -17.58 26.18
C THR A 56 -33.11 -16.33 25.35
N THR A 57 -33.84 -15.36 25.90
CA THR A 57 -34.06 -14.04 25.26
C THR A 57 -32.76 -13.23 25.18
N LEU A 58 -31.97 -13.19 26.25
CA LEU A 58 -30.66 -12.53 26.25
C LEU A 58 -29.69 -13.19 25.26
N PHE A 59 -29.65 -14.53 25.23
CA PHE A 59 -28.81 -15.28 24.30
C PHE A 59 -29.19 -15.02 22.84
N THR A 60 -30.49 -15.03 22.51
CA THR A 60 -30.96 -14.73 21.15
C THR A 60 -30.68 -13.30 20.74
N ILE A 61 -30.78 -12.32 21.65
CA ILE A 61 -30.39 -10.92 21.40
C ILE A 61 -28.88 -10.83 21.15
N VAL A 62 -28.04 -11.49 21.96
CA VAL A 62 -26.57 -11.48 21.77
C VAL A 62 -26.17 -12.18 20.46
N ALA A 63 -26.78 -13.32 20.15
CA ALA A 63 -26.55 -14.02 18.89
C ALA A 63 -27.01 -13.17 17.68
N ALA A 64 -28.20 -12.55 17.75
CA ALA A 64 -28.72 -11.70 16.69
C ALA A 64 -27.87 -10.43 16.49
N THR A 65 -27.46 -9.76 17.58
CA THR A 65 -26.56 -8.59 17.51
C THR A 65 -25.18 -8.97 16.99
N THR A 66 -24.67 -10.15 17.33
CA THR A 66 -23.41 -10.70 16.78
C THR A 66 -23.56 -11.01 15.30
N VAL A 67 -24.63 -11.69 14.87
CA VAL A 67 -24.89 -12.02 13.45
C VAL A 67 -25.12 -10.75 12.62
N LEU A 68 -25.88 -9.79 13.13
CA LEU A 68 -26.09 -8.49 12.48
C LEU A 68 -24.79 -7.69 12.44
N GLY A 69 -23.99 -7.72 13.51
CA GLY A 69 -22.65 -7.12 13.55
C GLY A 69 -21.70 -7.73 12.55
N VAL A 70 -21.68 -9.06 12.43
CA VAL A 70 -20.89 -9.80 11.43
C VAL A 70 -21.38 -9.51 10.02
N ARG A 71 -22.69 -9.50 9.77
CA ARG A 71 -23.26 -9.16 8.44
C ARG A 71 -22.94 -7.73 8.04
N ARG A 72 -23.11 -6.77 8.95
CA ARG A 72 -22.78 -5.37 8.73
C ARG A 72 -21.29 -5.19 8.49
N ARG A 73 -20.43 -5.84 9.29
CA ARG A 73 -18.97 -5.81 9.09
C ARG A 73 -18.56 -6.47 7.77
N LYS A 74 -19.23 -7.56 7.36
CA LYS A 74 -19.04 -8.22 6.05
C LYS A 74 -19.54 -7.35 4.88
N GLN A 75 -20.46 -6.42 5.13
CA GLN A 75 -20.96 -5.45 4.15
C GLN A 75 -20.10 -4.19 4.11
N GLU A 76 -19.55 -3.74 5.23
CA GLU A 76 -18.54 -2.66 5.32
C GLU A 76 -17.17 -3.10 4.77
N LEU A 77 -16.81 -4.39 4.91
CA LEU A 77 -15.65 -5.04 4.27
C LEU A 77 -15.85 -5.28 2.76
N LYS A 78 -17.01 -4.96 2.18
CA LYS A 78 -17.28 -5.14 0.74
C LYS A 78 -17.05 -3.88 -0.09
N GLU A 79 -16.74 -2.74 0.54
CA GLU A 79 -16.48 -1.49 -0.17
C GLU A 79 -15.05 -1.00 0.06
N ALA A 80 -14.12 -1.65 -0.63
CA ALA A 80 -12.74 -1.19 -0.71
C ALA A 80 -12.69 0.26 -1.21
N ARG A 81 -12.01 1.15 -0.49
CA ARG A 81 -11.90 2.59 -0.79
C ARG A 81 -10.50 3.11 -0.53
N VAL A 82 -10.10 4.13 -1.28
CA VAL A 82 -8.85 4.87 -1.05
C VAL A 82 -8.92 5.54 0.32
N ALA A 83 -8.06 5.10 1.24
CA ALA A 83 -7.92 5.64 2.57
C ALA A 83 -6.93 6.80 2.60
N GLU A 84 -5.81 6.68 1.89
CA GLU A 84 -4.75 7.70 1.83
C GLU A 84 -4.09 7.73 0.45
N ILE A 85 -3.63 8.92 0.05
CA ILE A 85 -2.81 9.15 -1.14
C ILE A 85 -1.52 9.82 -0.69
N ASN A 86 -0.38 9.21 -1.00
CA ASN A 86 0.93 9.71 -0.66
C ASN A 86 1.77 9.92 -1.92
N VAL A 87 2.32 11.12 -2.05
CA VAL A 87 3.30 11.48 -3.08
C VAL A 87 4.66 11.63 -2.40
N TYR A 88 5.71 11.14 -3.05
CA TYR A 88 7.09 11.21 -2.57
C TYR A 88 7.96 12.02 -3.54
N PRO A 89 7.86 13.37 -3.55
CA PRO A 89 8.67 14.24 -4.43
C PRO A 89 10.15 13.86 -4.51
N ILE A 90 10.75 13.59 -3.34
CA ILE A 90 12.15 13.22 -3.21
C ILE A 90 12.22 11.77 -2.71
N LYS A 91 12.88 10.90 -3.48
CA LYS A 91 12.99 9.45 -3.25
C LYS A 91 13.40 9.09 -1.82
N SER A 92 14.35 9.82 -1.26
CA SER A 92 14.93 9.54 0.06
C SER A 92 14.23 10.22 1.24
N CYS A 93 13.21 11.04 0.98
CA CYS A 93 12.55 11.87 1.99
C CYS A 93 11.16 11.35 2.40
N GLY A 94 10.48 12.13 3.25
CA GLY A 94 9.11 11.86 3.69
C GLY A 94 8.05 12.06 2.60
N PRO A 95 6.82 11.53 2.79
CA PRO A 95 5.70 11.78 1.90
C PRO A 95 5.08 13.17 2.12
N MET A 96 4.34 13.63 1.10
CA MET A 96 3.19 14.51 1.26
C MET A 96 1.90 13.70 1.09
N THR A 97 1.03 13.73 2.10
CA THR A 97 -0.30 13.11 2.03
C THR A 97 -1.29 14.12 1.48
N VAL A 98 -2.02 13.76 0.43
CA VAL A 98 -2.92 14.66 -0.30
C VAL A 98 -4.32 14.10 -0.43
N LYS A 99 -5.31 14.98 -0.61
CA LYS A 99 -6.70 14.58 -0.88
C LYS A 99 -6.88 14.08 -2.30
N THR A 100 -6.12 14.63 -3.23
CA THR A 100 -6.23 14.37 -4.67
C THR A 100 -4.86 14.38 -5.31
N ALA A 101 -4.61 13.51 -6.30
CA ALA A 101 -3.37 13.52 -7.08
C ALA A 101 -3.62 13.09 -8.53
N LYS A 102 -2.95 13.74 -9.47
CA LYS A 102 -3.00 13.39 -10.90
C LYS A 102 -2.14 12.15 -11.16
N VAL A 103 -2.73 11.11 -11.72
CA VAL A 103 -2.05 9.90 -12.16
C VAL A 103 -1.36 10.18 -13.50
N THR A 104 -0.12 9.73 -13.63
CA THR A 104 0.67 9.69 -14.86
C THR A 104 1.13 8.26 -15.10
N ASP A 105 1.69 7.98 -16.27
CA ASP A 105 2.30 6.70 -16.62
C ASP A 105 3.46 6.29 -15.70
N ILE A 106 4.15 7.26 -15.08
CA ILE A 106 5.33 7.06 -14.23
C ILE A 106 5.10 7.25 -12.73
N GLY A 107 3.87 7.49 -12.30
CA GLY A 107 3.50 7.69 -10.89
C GLY A 107 2.47 8.81 -10.72
N PHE A 108 2.27 9.31 -9.50
CA PHE A 108 1.56 10.59 -9.35
C PHE A 108 2.40 11.73 -9.94
N SER A 109 1.75 12.81 -10.37
CA SER A 109 2.46 14.04 -10.75
C SER A 109 3.39 14.49 -9.62
N TYR A 110 4.65 14.73 -9.95
CA TYR A 110 5.73 15.00 -8.98
C TYR A 110 6.02 13.84 -8.00
N ASP A 111 5.70 12.60 -8.32
CA ASP A 111 6.17 11.44 -7.53
C ASP A 111 7.58 11.03 -7.96
N ARG A 112 8.48 10.95 -6.97
CA ARG A 112 9.87 10.48 -7.10
C ARG A 112 10.60 11.11 -8.28
N PHE A 113 10.35 12.38 -8.57
CA PHE A 113 11.04 13.11 -9.62
C PHE A 113 12.42 13.60 -9.17
N ALA A 114 12.70 13.64 -7.86
CA ALA A 114 13.98 14.08 -7.33
C ALA A 114 14.61 13.07 -6.36
N GLN A 115 15.91 13.23 -6.15
CA GLN A 115 16.70 12.49 -5.17
C GLN A 115 17.78 13.41 -4.57
N VAL A 116 18.30 13.03 -3.41
CA VAL A 116 19.52 13.64 -2.90
C VAL A 116 20.70 12.83 -3.45
N SER A 117 21.71 13.51 -3.97
CA SER A 117 22.93 12.92 -4.54
C SER A 117 24.18 13.41 -3.80
N ASP A 118 25.25 12.64 -3.83
CA ASP A 118 26.59 13.10 -3.45
C ASP A 118 27.27 13.90 -4.58
N SER A 119 28.54 14.25 -4.38
CA SER A 119 29.37 14.99 -5.34
C SER A 119 29.62 14.24 -6.66
N GLU A 120 29.59 12.91 -6.63
CA GLU A 120 29.72 12.03 -7.80
C GLU A 120 28.38 11.78 -8.49
N GLY A 121 27.29 12.25 -7.90
CA GLY A 121 25.93 12.09 -8.40
C GLY A 121 25.21 10.88 -7.82
N ASN A 122 25.89 9.97 -7.11
CA ASN A 122 25.27 8.78 -6.54
C ASN A 122 24.17 9.17 -5.57
N TYR A 123 23.02 8.50 -5.63
CA TYR A 123 21.92 8.85 -4.74
C TYR A 123 22.21 8.43 -3.30
N LEU A 124 21.88 9.32 -2.37
CA LEU A 124 21.99 9.11 -0.94
C LEU A 124 20.71 8.47 -0.41
N THR A 125 20.85 7.39 0.35
CA THR A 125 19.74 6.59 0.85
C THR A 125 19.74 6.51 2.37
N PRO A 126 18.59 6.65 3.04
CA PRO A 126 18.47 6.45 4.49
C PRO A 126 18.87 5.05 4.98
N ARG A 127 19.08 4.08 4.08
CA ARG A 127 19.67 2.77 4.42
C ARG A 127 21.07 2.92 5.00
N ASP A 128 21.79 3.95 4.59
CA ASP A 128 23.03 4.38 5.20
C ASP A 128 22.74 5.23 6.44
N LYS A 129 23.39 4.89 7.56
CA LYS A 129 23.30 5.61 8.83
C LYS A 129 23.72 7.08 8.71
N ALA A 130 24.60 7.43 7.78
CA ALA A 130 24.98 8.82 7.54
C ALA A 130 23.81 9.67 7.00
N ASN A 131 22.83 9.02 6.36
CA ASN A 131 21.78 9.68 5.58
C ASN A 131 20.37 9.55 6.19
N VAL A 132 20.22 8.96 7.38
CA VAL A 132 18.91 8.71 8.02
C VAL A 132 18.08 9.98 8.26
N LYS A 133 18.76 11.13 8.45
CA LYS A 133 18.11 12.44 8.64
C LYS A 133 17.35 12.93 7.41
N LEU A 134 17.55 12.32 6.23
CA LEU A 134 16.71 12.60 5.06
C LEU A 134 15.22 12.29 5.31
N PHE A 135 14.89 11.39 6.25
CA PHE A 135 13.49 11.15 6.65
C PHE A 135 12.81 12.34 7.32
N HIS A 136 13.59 13.27 7.88
CA HIS A 136 13.08 14.48 8.53
C HIS A 136 12.91 15.65 7.56
N VAL A 137 13.37 15.49 6.32
CA VAL A 137 13.05 16.41 5.22
C VAL A 137 11.66 16.05 4.67
N LYS A 138 10.75 17.02 4.73
CA LYS A 138 9.36 16.92 4.28
C LYS A 138 9.16 17.83 3.06
N PRO A 139 9.11 17.27 1.85
CA PRO A 139 8.80 18.02 0.65
C PRO A 139 7.30 18.27 0.52
N SER A 140 6.93 19.39 -0.08
CA SER A 140 5.54 19.74 -0.44
C SER A 140 5.51 20.48 -1.78
N ILE A 141 4.62 20.07 -2.68
CA ILE A 141 4.37 20.78 -3.93
C ILE A 141 3.28 21.83 -3.69
N VAL A 142 3.60 23.10 -3.94
CA VAL A 142 2.71 24.23 -3.71
C VAL A 142 2.35 24.89 -5.05
N TYR A 143 1.06 25.13 -5.26
CA TYR A 143 0.52 25.77 -6.45
C TYR A 143 0.09 27.20 -6.08
N GLU A 144 0.73 28.20 -6.69
CA GLU A 144 0.42 29.64 -6.52
C GLU A 144 0.06 30.23 -7.89
N GLY A 145 -1.25 30.27 -8.20
CA GLY A 145 -1.72 30.63 -9.53
C GLY A 145 -1.24 29.60 -10.57
N SER A 146 -0.51 30.06 -11.59
CA SER A 146 0.13 29.18 -12.59
C SER A 146 1.52 28.70 -12.18
N SER A 147 2.08 29.22 -11.08
CA SER A 147 3.42 28.86 -10.63
C SER A 147 3.38 27.64 -9.71
N ILE A 148 4.36 26.75 -9.89
CA ILE A 148 4.55 25.55 -9.09
C ILE A 148 5.85 25.70 -8.31
N HIS A 149 5.82 25.39 -7.02
CA HIS A 149 6.95 25.51 -6.10
C HIS A 149 7.19 24.19 -5.36
N LEU A 150 8.44 23.94 -4.99
CA LEU A 150 8.80 22.86 -4.06
C LEU A 150 9.24 23.48 -2.73
N ASP A 151 8.44 23.26 -1.70
CA ASP A 151 8.79 23.61 -0.33
C ASP A 151 9.45 22.41 0.36
N LEU A 152 10.55 22.67 1.04
CA LEU A 152 11.27 21.69 1.84
C LEU A 152 11.26 22.18 3.28
N ILE A 153 10.83 21.32 4.19
CA ILE A 153 10.87 21.58 5.63
C ILE A 153 11.70 20.49 6.28
N PHE A 154 12.72 20.87 7.02
CA PHE A 154 13.44 19.96 7.91
C PHE A 154 12.89 20.11 9.33
N SER A 155 12.43 19.01 9.93
CA SER A 155 12.01 18.97 11.33
C SER A 155 12.40 17.66 11.99
N ASN A 156 13.22 17.78 13.04
CA ASN A 156 13.66 16.66 13.89
C ASN A 156 12.76 16.46 15.12
N GLY A 157 11.57 17.07 15.14
CA GLY A 157 10.68 17.08 16.31
C GLY A 157 10.95 18.20 17.33
N SER A 158 11.93 19.09 17.10
CA SER A 158 12.11 20.34 17.85
C SER A 158 11.28 21.50 17.28
N SER A 159 11.10 22.56 18.07
CA SER A 159 10.28 23.74 17.71
C SER A 159 10.88 24.61 16.59
N GLU A 160 12.15 24.43 16.24
CA GLU A 160 12.82 25.20 15.19
C GLU A 160 12.91 24.37 13.91
N ALA A 161 11.95 24.56 13.01
CA ALA A 161 11.98 23.97 11.67
C ALA A 161 12.72 24.90 10.70
N SER A 162 13.69 24.36 9.96
CA SER A 162 14.32 25.07 8.84
C SER A 162 13.53 24.80 7.57
N SER A 163 13.43 25.80 6.69
CA SER A 163 12.69 25.65 5.43
C SER A 163 13.42 26.28 4.25
N PHE A 164 13.18 25.72 3.07
CA PHE A 164 13.70 26.21 1.81
C PHE A 164 12.63 26.08 0.72
N ARG A 165 12.54 27.06 -0.17
CA ARG A 165 11.58 27.06 -1.28
C ARG A 165 12.29 27.17 -2.62
N ILE A 166 12.07 26.19 -3.48
CA ILE A 166 12.43 26.27 -4.91
C ILE A 166 11.24 26.88 -5.65
N LYS A 167 11.43 28.10 -6.14
CA LYS A 167 10.42 28.81 -6.94
C LYS A 167 10.43 28.33 -8.38
N ASN A 168 9.28 28.45 -9.06
CA ASN A 168 9.06 28.06 -10.45
C ASN A 168 9.74 26.72 -10.80
N LEU A 169 9.35 25.66 -10.09
CA LEU A 169 10.00 24.35 -10.08
C LEU A 169 10.28 23.82 -11.49
N ASN A 170 9.29 23.85 -12.39
CA ASN A 170 9.45 23.36 -13.76
C ASN A 170 10.53 24.13 -14.53
N ASP A 171 10.53 25.47 -14.42
CA ASP A 171 11.54 26.30 -15.08
C ASP A 171 12.93 26.06 -14.50
N THR A 172 13.02 25.89 -13.18
CA THR A 172 14.28 25.58 -12.48
C THR A 172 14.86 24.25 -12.96
N ILE A 173 14.03 23.20 -13.07
CA ILE A 173 14.46 21.88 -13.59
C ILE A 173 14.92 21.96 -15.05
N VAL A 174 14.31 22.83 -15.87
CA VAL A 174 14.69 22.96 -17.28
C VAL A 174 15.99 23.74 -17.45
N LYS A 175 16.28 24.70 -16.57
CA LYS A 175 17.44 25.60 -16.66
C LYS A 175 18.69 25.10 -15.91
N SER A 176 18.53 24.10 -15.06
CA SER A 176 19.60 23.53 -14.24
C SER A 176 20.68 22.83 -15.07
N VAL A 177 21.83 22.62 -14.42
CA VAL A 177 22.96 21.92 -15.02
C VAL A 177 22.64 20.43 -15.07
N THR A 178 22.80 19.84 -16.25
CA THR A 178 22.63 18.40 -16.44
C THR A 178 23.90 17.65 -16.02
N LYS A 179 23.78 16.70 -15.09
CA LYS A 179 24.82 15.75 -14.72
C LYS A 179 24.39 14.34 -15.12
N GLU A 180 25.30 13.60 -15.74
CA GLU A 180 25.09 12.19 -15.98
C GLU A 180 25.40 11.43 -14.71
N VAL A 181 24.43 10.67 -14.22
CA VAL A 181 24.49 9.95 -12.96
C VAL A 181 24.16 8.48 -13.22
N THR A 182 25.00 7.58 -12.72
CA THR A 182 24.70 6.15 -12.76
C THR A 182 23.84 5.79 -11.53
N PRO A 183 22.56 5.42 -11.68
CA PRO A 183 21.78 4.90 -10.57
C PRO A 183 22.34 3.53 -10.12
N MET A 184 22.03 3.11 -8.89
CA MET A 184 22.46 1.78 -8.37
C MET A 184 21.88 0.61 -9.18
N ILE A 185 20.77 0.84 -9.89
CA ILE A 185 20.11 -0.14 -10.76
C ILE A 185 19.68 0.62 -12.02
N GLY A 186 20.05 0.11 -13.19
CA GLY A 186 19.72 0.68 -14.49
C GLY A 186 20.82 1.53 -15.14
N PRO A 187 20.58 1.98 -16.38
CA PRO A 187 21.53 2.78 -17.15
C PRO A 187 21.68 4.18 -16.56
N ALA A 188 22.78 4.87 -16.91
CA ALA A 188 23.00 6.25 -16.51
C ALA A 188 21.82 7.14 -16.88
N VAL A 189 21.36 7.94 -15.90
CA VAL A 189 20.26 8.90 -16.04
C VAL A 189 20.84 10.30 -15.97
N ARG A 190 20.38 11.16 -16.87
CA ARG A 190 20.71 12.59 -16.83
C ARG A 190 19.82 13.29 -15.81
N LEU A 191 20.43 13.75 -14.73
CA LEU A 191 19.76 14.48 -13.66
C LEU A 191 20.13 15.95 -13.69
N GLN A 192 19.18 16.74 -13.24
CA GLN A 192 19.19 18.19 -13.20
C GLN A 192 19.56 18.65 -11.79
N ASP A 193 20.67 19.36 -11.66
CA ASP A 193 21.16 19.88 -10.39
C ASP A 193 20.41 21.16 -10.00
N LEU A 194 19.61 21.11 -8.92
CA LEU A 194 18.70 22.21 -8.58
C LEU A 194 19.39 23.42 -7.91
N GLY A 195 20.72 23.43 -7.84
CA GLY A 195 21.53 24.61 -7.50
C GLY A 195 22.20 24.54 -6.12
N ASP A 196 23.13 25.48 -5.90
CA ASP A 196 23.96 25.51 -4.69
C ASP A 196 23.16 25.90 -3.44
N ASP A 197 22.17 26.79 -3.57
CA ASP A 197 21.38 27.27 -2.41
C ASP A 197 20.63 26.13 -1.71
N VAL A 198 19.97 25.25 -2.49
CA VAL A 198 19.27 24.08 -1.93
C VAL A 198 20.25 23.02 -1.42
N ALA A 199 21.41 22.89 -2.07
CA ALA A 199 22.47 21.98 -1.62
C ALA A 199 23.03 22.42 -0.26
N SER A 200 23.37 23.71 -0.10
CA SER A 200 23.82 24.31 1.16
C SER A 200 22.77 24.12 2.26
N TRP A 201 21.51 24.44 1.98
CA TRP A 201 20.43 24.23 2.94
C TRP A 201 20.27 22.77 3.35
N LEU A 202 20.28 21.83 2.39
CA LEU A 202 20.19 20.40 2.68
C LEU A 202 21.35 19.93 3.56
N SER A 203 22.57 20.34 3.24
CA SER A 203 23.76 19.99 4.00
C SER A 203 23.72 20.54 5.42
N GLU A 204 23.31 21.79 5.61
CA GLU A 204 23.16 22.40 6.93
C GLU A 204 22.05 21.72 7.75
N ALA A 205 20.87 21.53 7.15
CA ALA A 205 19.72 20.96 7.85
C ALA A 205 19.95 19.49 8.26
N THR A 206 20.58 18.70 7.39
CA THR A 206 20.73 17.26 7.59
C THR A 206 22.09 16.86 8.16
N LEU A 207 23.08 17.77 8.16
CA LEU A 207 24.50 17.52 8.44
C LEU A 207 25.16 16.52 7.47
N ILE A 208 24.55 16.29 6.31
CA ILE A 208 25.13 15.45 5.24
C ILE A 208 26.06 16.35 4.41
N LYS A 209 27.33 15.99 4.35
CA LYS A 209 28.33 16.75 3.59
C LYS A 209 28.17 16.51 2.09
N ASP A 210 28.49 17.52 1.31
CA ASP A 210 28.61 17.46 -0.15
C ASP A 210 27.38 16.87 -0.86
N CYS A 211 26.18 17.12 -0.31
CA CYS A 211 24.93 16.62 -0.86
C CYS A 211 24.23 17.66 -1.72
N ARG A 212 23.56 17.20 -2.78
CA ARG A 212 22.83 18.05 -3.73
C ARG A 212 21.46 17.49 -4.01
N LEU A 213 20.50 18.36 -4.34
CA LEU A 213 19.20 17.94 -4.82
C LEU A 213 19.23 17.83 -6.34
N THR A 214 18.99 16.63 -6.85
CA THR A 214 18.97 16.35 -8.28
C THR A 214 17.59 15.87 -8.70
N ALA A 215 17.13 16.28 -9.89
CA ALA A 215 15.82 15.96 -10.42
C ALA A 215 15.91 15.31 -11.80
N ILE A 216 14.99 14.42 -12.11
CA ILE A 216 14.78 13.98 -13.49
C ILE A 216 14.06 15.09 -14.25
N GLY A 217 14.55 15.43 -15.45
CA GLY A 217 13.86 16.40 -16.30
C GLY A 217 12.49 15.87 -16.75
N PRO A 218 11.51 16.75 -17.05
CA PRO A 218 10.13 16.34 -17.34
C PRO A 218 9.96 15.48 -18.61
N LYS A 219 10.98 15.44 -19.47
CA LYS A 219 11.02 14.60 -20.69
C LYS A 219 11.72 13.25 -20.49
N TYR A 220 12.27 13.01 -19.32
CA TYR A 220 13.08 11.83 -19.05
C TYR A 220 12.31 10.86 -18.16
N HIS A 221 12.32 9.61 -18.58
CA HIS A 221 11.78 8.49 -17.85
C HIS A 221 12.71 7.29 -18.04
N ARG A 222 12.74 6.36 -17.10
CA ARG A 222 13.56 5.14 -17.20
C ARG A 222 12.68 3.91 -17.31
N LEU A 223 13.13 2.92 -18.06
CA LEU A 223 12.55 1.59 -17.98
C LEU A 223 12.97 0.94 -16.66
N VAL A 224 12.07 0.15 -16.09
CA VAL A 224 12.39 -0.66 -14.92
C VAL A 224 13.26 -1.83 -15.36
N GLU A 225 14.45 -1.92 -14.79
CA GLU A 225 15.25 -3.13 -14.90
C GLU A 225 14.69 -4.15 -13.91
N MET A 226 14.21 -5.27 -14.45
CA MET A 226 13.63 -6.32 -13.61
C MET A 226 14.73 -6.98 -12.80
N ASN A 227 14.59 -6.92 -11.47
CA ASN A 227 15.40 -7.76 -10.61
C ASN A 227 14.85 -9.20 -10.71
N PRO A 228 15.63 -10.19 -11.18
CA PRO A 228 15.18 -11.57 -11.35
C PRO A 228 14.74 -12.22 -10.03
N ASP A 229 15.18 -11.67 -8.89
CA ASP A 229 14.81 -12.13 -7.56
C ASP A 229 13.61 -11.39 -6.96
N GLN A 230 12.96 -10.47 -7.68
CA GLN A 230 11.81 -9.67 -7.22
C GLN A 230 10.50 -10.15 -7.85
N GLY A 231 9.58 -10.59 -6.99
CA GLY A 231 8.19 -10.87 -7.31
C GLY A 231 7.97 -11.93 -8.40
N GLU A 232 6.70 -12.22 -8.67
CA GLU A 232 6.28 -13.01 -9.82
C GLU A 232 5.45 -12.08 -10.69
N PRO A 233 6.06 -11.44 -11.71
CA PRO A 233 5.38 -10.44 -12.52
C PRO A 233 4.18 -11.07 -13.24
N VAL A 234 3.03 -10.40 -13.18
CA VAL A 234 1.85 -10.75 -13.98
C VAL A 234 2.02 -10.08 -15.34
N PRO A 235 2.07 -10.83 -16.45
CA PRO A 235 2.08 -10.27 -17.79
C PRO A 235 0.92 -9.29 -18.01
N PHE A 236 1.14 -8.21 -18.75
CA PHE A 236 0.07 -7.29 -19.16
C PHE A 236 -0.83 -7.92 -20.22
N LEU A 237 -0.23 -8.72 -21.11
CA LEU A 237 -0.93 -9.47 -22.14
C LEU A 237 -0.82 -10.95 -21.80
N ASP A 238 -1.97 -11.63 -21.78
CA ASP A 238 -2.01 -13.09 -21.77
C ASP A 238 -1.62 -13.58 -23.18
N ASP A 239 -0.65 -14.48 -23.29
CA ASP A 239 -0.20 -15.04 -24.58
C ASP A 239 -1.33 -15.77 -25.34
N SER A 240 -2.46 -16.03 -24.67
CA SER A 240 -3.67 -16.61 -25.25
C SER A 240 -4.51 -15.64 -26.09
N ASP A 241 -4.30 -14.31 -26.01
CA ASP A 241 -5.07 -13.30 -26.77
C ASP A 241 -4.35 -12.91 -28.09
N SER A 242 -3.69 -13.89 -28.72
CA SER A 242 -2.85 -13.72 -29.92
C SER A 242 -3.59 -13.15 -31.15
N ASP A 243 -4.91 -13.23 -31.19
CA ASP A 243 -5.75 -12.76 -32.29
C ASP A 243 -5.91 -11.23 -32.35
N LYS A 244 -5.59 -10.49 -31.28
CA LYS A 244 -5.67 -9.01 -31.25
C LYS A 244 -4.36 -8.30 -31.58
N LYS A 245 -3.26 -9.02 -31.81
CA LYS A 245 -1.95 -8.42 -32.18
C LYS A 245 -1.97 -7.70 -33.54
N LYS A 246 -2.98 -7.91 -34.39
CA LYS A 246 -3.00 -7.41 -35.77
C LYS A 246 -3.55 -5.99 -35.97
N ASP A 247 -4.35 -5.45 -35.05
CA ASP A 247 -5.03 -4.16 -35.28
C ASP A 247 -4.30 -2.93 -34.72
N VAL A 248 -3.19 -3.11 -33.99
CA VAL A 248 -2.45 -2.01 -33.34
C VAL A 248 -1.15 -1.67 -34.09
N SER A 249 -0.78 -2.45 -35.12
CA SER A 249 0.55 -2.37 -35.72
C SER A 249 0.78 -1.21 -36.69
N GLU A 250 -0.27 -0.51 -37.14
CA GLU A 250 -0.14 0.39 -38.31
C GLU A 250 -0.09 1.91 -38.01
N THR A 251 -0.17 2.37 -36.76
CA THR A 251 -0.18 3.84 -36.47
C THR A 251 0.72 4.32 -35.34
N ILE A 252 1.68 3.53 -34.86
CA ILE A 252 2.55 3.92 -33.74
C ILE A 252 4.02 4.01 -34.22
N PRO A 253 4.75 5.11 -33.93
CA PRO A 253 6.18 5.20 -34.21
C PRO A 253 6.96 4.05 -33.55
N THR A 254 7.94 3.51 -34.27
CA THR A 254 8.69 2.27 -33.97
C THR A 254 9.36 2.19 -32.59
N ASP A 255 9.54 3.30 -31.88
CA ASP A 255 10.09 3.32 -30.50
C ASP A 255 9.03 3.03 -29.42
N ASP A 256 7.75 3.34 -29.67
CA ASP A 256 6.66 3.09 -28.71
C ASP A 256 6.11 1.66 -28.83
N GLN A 257 6.34 1.00 -29.96
CA GLN A 257 5.98 -0.42 -30.15
C GLN A 257 6.81 -1.35 -29.24
N GLN A 258 8.07 -0.98 -28.96
CA GLN A 258 8.89 -1.70 -27.96
C GLN A 258 8.42 -1.49 -26.51
N LYS A 259 7.67 -0.42 -26.21
CA LYS A 259 7.14 -0.13 -24.86
C LYS A 259 5.90 -0.98 -24.52
N LEU A 260 5.09 -1.33 -25.52
CA LEU A 260 3.89 -2.16 -25.33
C LEU A 260 4.23 -3.67 -25.26
N ASP A 261 5.29 -4.10 -25.93
CA ASP A 261 5.62 -5.53 -26.11
C ASP A 261 6.35 -6.20 -24.92
N ARG A 262 6.82 -5.47 -23.90
CA ARG A 262 7.76 -6.03 -22.90
C ARG A 262 7.27 -6.25 -21.47
N ASN A 263 6.02 -5.94 -21.12
CA ASN A 263 5.56 -6.04 -19.72
C ASN A 263 6.40 -5.25 -18.69
N ILE A 264 7.19 -4.26 -19.12
CA ILE A 264 8.13 -3.52 -18.25
C ILE A 264 7.59 -2.10 -18.00
N PRO A 265 7.34 -1.70 -16.74
CA PRO A 265 6.92 -0.34 -16.42
C PRO A 265 7.97 0.70 -16.78
N THR A 266 7.48 1.89 -17.13
CA THR A 266 8.28 3.12 -17.17
C THR A 266 8.13 3.85 -15.84
N VAL A 267 9.21 4.40 -15.29
CA VAL A 267 9.20 5.11 -14.00
C VAL A 267 10.06 6.38 -14.05
N SER A 268 9.86 7.27 -13.07
CA SER A 268 10.79 8.35 -12.73
C SER A 268 12.00 7.76 -11.96
N LEU A 269 12.26 8.22 -10.74
CA LEU A 269 13.26 7.64 -9.84
C LEU A 269 12.65 6.59 -8.89
N ALA A 270 11.40 6.16 -9.11
CA ALA A 270 10.80 5.00 -8.41
C ALA A 270 11.63 3.74 -8.65
N ASP A 271 11.71 2.80 -7.70
CA ASP A 271 12.58 1.62 -7.79
C ASP A 271 12.11 0.60 -8.85
N GLU A 272 10.84 0.19 -8.75
CA GLU A 272 10.33 -0.97 -9.51
C GLU A 272 8.99 -0.71 -10.19
N ALA A 273 8.13 0.18 -9.69
CA ALA A 273 6.85 0.47 -10.31
C ALA A 273 6.40 1.91 -10.04
N PRO A 274 5.52 2.47 -10.90
CA PRO A 274 4.92 3.79 -10.72
C PRO A 274 4.18 3.94 -9.39
N PHE A 275 3.44 2.89 -8.99
CA PHE A 275 2.60 2.91 -7.80
C PHE A 275 2.86 1.71 -6.92
N LEU A 276 2.83 1.97 -5.62
CA LEU A 276 2.68 0.95 -4.60
C LEU A 276 1.32 1.11 -3.90
N LEU A 277 0.54 0.03 -3.89
CA LEU A 277 -0.69 -0.08 -3.11
C LEU A 277 -0.49 -0.97 -1.88
N THR A 278 -1.03 -0.54 -0.74
CA THR A 278 -1.16 -1.36 0.47
C THR A 278 -2.59 -1.28 1.00
N THR A 279 -2.98 -2.23 1.83
CA THR A 279 -4.29 -2.19 2.52
C THR A 279 -4.12 -2.02 4.02
N THR A 280 -5.09 -1.38 4.67
CA THR A 280 -5.11 -1.24 6.13
C THR A 280 -5.31 -2.59 6.80
N SER A 281 -6.09 -3.50 6.20
CA SER A 281 -6.33 -4.84 6.74
C SER A 281 -5.07 -5.70 6.79
N SER A 282 -4.24 -5.68 5.73
CA SER A 282 -2.93 -6.35 5.73
C SER A 282 -1.97 -5.77 6.76
N PHE A 283 -2.01 -4.45 6.92
CA PHE A 283 -1.19 -3.75 7.90
C PHE A 283 -1.59 -4.08 9.35
N ASP A 284 -2.89 -4.13 9.62
CA ASP A 284 -3.42 -4.50 10.94
C ASP A 284 -3.07 -5.96 11.29
N ASP A 285 -3.14 -6.88 10.31
CA ASP A 285 -2.71 -8.27 10.52
C ASP A 285 -1.21 -8.38 10.79
N LEU A 286 -0.37 -7.64 10.05
CA LEU A 286 1.06 -7.58 10.31
C LEU A 286 1.39 -7.06 11.73
N ASN A 287 0.77 -5.95 12.14
CA ASN A 287 0.96 -5.39 13.47
C ASN A 287 0.43 -6.32 14.58
N SER A 288 -0.67 -7.03 14.33
CA SER A 288 -1.17 -8.04 15.26
C SER A 288 -0.17 -9.18 15.45
N ARG A 289 0.50 -9.63 14.37
CA ARG A 289 1.57 -10.64 14.43
C ARG A 289 2.83 -10.13 15.13
N LEU A 290 3.21 -8.88 14.90
CA LEU A 290 4.32 -8.23 15.62
C LEU A 290 4.05 -8.22 17.13
N LYS A 291 2.85 -7.79 17.53
CA LYS A 291 2.42 -7.75 18.92
C LYS A 291 2.41 -9.14 19.56
N ALA A 292 1.92 -10.16 18.86
CA ALA A 292 1.94 -11.55 19.33
C ALA A 292 3.37 -12.07 19.56
N ARG A 293 4.37 -11.51 18.87
CA ARG A 293 5.81 -11.81 19.03
C ARG A 293 6.51 -10.91 20.06
N GLY A 294 5.76 -10.11 20.82
CA GLY A 294 6.30 -9.17 21.80
C GLY A 294 7.09 -8.01 21.18
N LYS A 295 6.78 -7.64 19.93
CA LYS A 295 7.40 -6.51 19.22
C LYS A 295 6.47 -5.31 19.21
N SER A 296 7.06 -4.12 19.13
CA SER A 296 6.33 -2.87 18.93
C SER A 296 5.68 -2.84 17.55
N GLU A 297 4.54 -2.19 17.46
CA GLU A 297 3.88 -1.88 16.19
C GLU A 297 4.77 -0.96 15.33
N VAL A 298 4.66 -1.10 14.02
CA VAL A 298 5.35 -0.26 13.05
C VAL A 298 4.35 0.62 12.32
N GLU A 299 4.81 1.73 11.74
CA GLU A 299 3.97 2.66 10.99
C GLU A 299 3.91 2.33 9.49
N MET A 300 2.75 2.57 8.85
CA MET A 300 2.53 2.31 7.42
C MET A 300 3.55 3.04 6.53
N GLN A 301 3.99 4.23 6.95
CA GLN A 301 4.95 5.06 6.21
C GLN A 301 6.31 4.37 6.03
N ARG A 302 6.64 3.32 6.81
CA ARG A 302 7.84 2.51 6.59
C ARG A 302 7.81 1.77 5.25
N PHE A 303 6.63 1.37 4.77
CA PHE A 303 6.44 0.66 3.50
C PHE A 303 6.33 1.60 2.29
N ARG A 304 6.19 2.90 2.53
CA ARG A 304 6.14 3.96 1.50
C ARG A 304 5.06 3.76 0.41
N PRO A 305 3.81 3.40 0.76
CA PRO A 305 2.76 3.21 -0.24
C PRO A 305 2.36 4.53 -0.87
N ASN A 306 2.08 4.53 -2.17
CA ASN A 306 1.47 5.66 -2.86
C ASN A 306 -0.05 5.70 -2.59
N ILE A 307 -0.70 4.53 -2.51
CA ILE A 307 -2.14 4.41 -2.29
C ILE A 307 -2.35 3.44 -1.12
N VAL A 308 -3.10 3.87 -0.10
CA VAL A 308 -3.57 3.00 0.98
C VAL A 308 -5.05 2.76 0.79
N VAL A 309 -5.49 1.51 0.85
CA VAL A 309 -6.90 1.10 0.71
C VAL A 309 -7.43 0.56 2.03
N LYS A 310 -8.67 0.90 2.38
CA LYS A 310 -9.41 0.32 3.50
C LYS A 310 -10.63 -0.43 3.02
N GLY A 311 -11.24 -1.25 3.88
CA GLY A 311 -12.47 -1.99 3.54
C GLY A 311 -12.22 -3.25 2.72
N THR A 312 -11.07 -3.90 2.94
CA THR A 312 -10.64 -5.16 2.32
C THR A 312 -10.42 -6.21 3.41
N LEU A 313 -10.36 -7.49 3.03
CA LEU A 313 -9.84 -8.54 3.90
C LEU A 313 -8.30 -8.45 3.97
N PRO A 314 -7.65 -8.98 5.03
CA PRO A 314 -6.19 -9.03 5.08
C PRO A 314 -5.63 -9.78 3.86
N TRP A 315 -4.63 -9.18 3.21
CA TRP A 315 -3.87 -9.72 2.08
C TRP A 315 -4.65 -9.91 0.78
N GLU A 316 -5.90 -9.44 0.72
CA GLU A 316 -6.76 -9.57 -0.45
C GLU A 316 -6.17 -8.86 -1.68
N GLU A 317 -5.39 -7.80 -1.48
CA GLU A 317 -4.74 -7.07 -2.58
C GLU A 317 -3.79 -7.92 -3.42
N ASP A 318 -3.27 -9.03 -2.87
CA ASP A 318 -2.43 -9.96 -3.61
C ASP A 318 -3.19 -10.66 -4.74
N THR A 319 -4.52 -10.78 -4.59
CA THR A 319 -5.38 -11.53 -5.50
C THR A 319 -5.80 -10.72 -6.72
N TRP A 320 -5.59 -9.41 -6.72
CA TRP A 320 -6.04 -8.55 -7.80
C TRP A 320 -5.10 -8.68 -9.00
N LYS A 321 -5.69 -8.73 -10.21
CA LYS A 321 -4.97 -8.64 -11.49
C LYS A 321 -5.20 -7.27 -12.12
N ARG A 322 -6.45 -6.79 -12.14
CA ARG A 322 -6.79 -5.44 -12.63
C ARG A 322 -7.79 -4.78 -11.70
N ILE A 323 -7.58 -3.50 -11.43
CA ILE A 323 -8.49 -2.68 -10.62
C ILE A 323 -8.77 -1.35 -11.30
N ARG A 324 -9.90 -0.72 -10.95
CA ARG A 324 -10.22 0.66 -11.33
C ARG A 324 -10.37 1.52 -10.07
N ILE A 325 -9.82 2.73 -10.14
CA ILE A 325 -9.97 3.77 -9.12
C ILE A 325 -10.30 5.08 -9.84
N GLY A 326 -11.50 5.60 -9.63
CA GLY A 326 -11.99 6.73 -10.42
C GLY A 326 -12.00 6.40 -11.92
N GLY A 327 -11.39 7.26 -12.73
CA GLY A 327 -11.27 7.06 -14.18
C GLY A 327 -10.09 6.19 -14.61
N VAL A 328 -9.22 5.76 -13.69
CA VAL A 328 -7.95 5.08 -14.03
C VAL A 328 -8.06 3.59 -13.78
N VAL A 329 -7.64 2.80 -14.77
CA VAL A 329 -7.46 1.35 -14.64
C VAL A 329 -5.99 1.05 -14.36
N PHE A 330 -5.73 0.20 -13.38
CA PHE A 330 -4.40 -0.27 -13.02
C PHE A 330 -4.27 -1.76 -13.27
N HIS A 331 -3.13 -2.15 -13.82
CA HIS A 331 -2.62 -3.52 -13.81
C HIS A 331 -1.84 -3.76 -12.52
N VAL A 332 -2.18 -4.81 -11.78
CA VAL A 332 -1.50 -5.22 -10.55
C VAL A 332 -0.35 -6.15 -10.93
N TRP A 333 0.81 -5.56 -11.09
CA TRP A 333 1.95 -6.21 -11.73
C TRP A 333 2.59 -7.28 -10.84
N GLN A 334 2.92 -6.98 -9.60
CA GLN A 334 3.57 -7.96 -8.70
C GLN A 334 3.41 -7.62 -7.23
N ARG A 335 3.60 -8.62 -6.37
CA ARG A 335 3.81 -8.40 -4.93
C ARG A 335 5.12 -7.64 -4.73
N CYS A 336 5.16 -6.73 -3.77
CA CYS A 336 6.34 -5.92 -3.53
C CYS A 336 7.23 -6.53 -2.43
N GLY A 337 8.44 -6.93 -2.82
CA GLY A 337 9.48 -7.38 -1.91
C GLY A 337 10.03 -6.23 -1.07
N ARG A 338 10.07 -6.41 0.25
CA ARG A 338 10.48 -5.37 1.20
C ARG A 338 11.95 -5.47 1.55
N CYS A 339 12.63 -4.34 1.42
CA CYS A 339 14.05 -4.19 1.72
C CYS A 339 14.26 -3.59 3.11
N ALA A 340 15.53 -3.50 3.54
CA ALA A 340 15.94 -2.98 4.84
C ALA A 340 15.45 -1.55 5.16
N MET A 341 14.99 -0.78 4.16
CA MET A 341 14.39 0.53 4.38
C MET A 341 13.18 0.46 5.34
N THR A 342 12.42 -0.63 5.33
CA THR A 342 11.24 -0.77 6.19
C THR A 342 11.62 -0.98 7.66
N THR A 343 12.88 -1.31 7.98
CA THR A 343 13.30 -1.62 9.35
C THR A 343 13.87 -0.45 10.12
N ILE A 344 13.85 0.74 9.51
CA ILE A 344 14.31 1.97 10.13
C ILE A 344 13.12 2.71 10.72
N ASP A 345 13.22 3.04 11.99
CA ASP A 345 12.25 3.87 12.69
C ASP A 345 12.33 5.32 12.20
N ARG A 346 11.20 5.89 11.79
CA ARG A 346 11.20 7.24 11.19
C ARG A 346 11.30 8.35 12.24
N LYS A 347 11.00 8.04 13.51
CA LYS A 347 11.08 8.97 14.63
C LYS A 347 12.44 8.88 15.30
N THR A 348 12.85 7.67 15.70
CA THR A 348 14.11 7.45 16.42
C THR A 348 15.33 7.33 15.50
N LEU A 349 15.11 7.07 14.20
CA LEU A 349 16.15 6.79 13.19
C LEU A 349 16.98 5.53 13.49
N GLU A 350 16.52 4.70 14.44
CA GLU A 350 17.15 3.44 14.79
C GLU A 350 16.77 2.34 13.80
N ARG A 351 17.72 1.44 13.54
CA ARG A 351 17.52 0.30 12.67
C ARG A 351 17.32 -0.97 13.49
N GLY A 352 16.23 -1.68 13.22
CA GLY A 352 15.93 -2.98 13.82
C GLY A 352 15.81 -4.12 12.80
N PRO A 353 15.42 -5.33 13.25
CA PRO A 353 15.10 -6.46 12.39
C PRO A 353 13.63 -6.46 11.89
N GLU A 354 12.74 -5.75 12.59
CA GLU A 354 11.32 -5.67 12.25
C GLU A 354 11.03 -4.53 11.26
N PRO A 355 10.04 -4.67 10.36
CA PRO A 355 9.06 -5.76 10.27
C PRO A 355 9.49 -6.95 9.41
N LEU A 356 10.71 -6.94 8.85
CA LEU A 356 11.15 -7.98 7.91
C LEU A 356 11.25 -9.36 8.55
N ALA A 357 11.71 -9.46 9.80
CA ALA A 357 11.80 -10.73 10.52
C ALA A 357 10.42 -11.36 10.80
N THR A 358 9.37 -10.54 10.95
CA THR A 358 8.00 -11.05 11.06
C THR A 358 7.42 -11.39 9.69
N LEU A 359 7.63 -10.55 8.68
CA LEU A 359 7.20 -10.88 7.31
C LEU A 359 7.86 -12.17 6.80
N SER A 360 9.10 -12.47 7.17
CA SER A 360 9.78 -13.68 6.71
C SER A 360 9.11 -14.97 7.18
N THR A 361 8.31 -14.94 8.25
CA THR A 361 7.69 -16.16 8.80
C THR A 361 6.44 -16.60 8.04
N PHE A 362 5.83 -15.72 7.24
CA PHE A 362 4.54 -16.02 6.57
C PHE A 362 4.36 -15.36 5.20
N ARG A 363 5.24 -14.43 4.81
CA ARG A 363 5.21 -13.69 3.54
C ARG A 363 6.47 -13.87 2.71
N GLU A 364 7.39 -14.75 3.13
CA GLU A 364 8.60 -15.02 2.37
C GLU A 364 8.31 -15.89 1.15
N ARG A 365 8.76 -15.42 -0.02
CA ARG A 365 8.74 -16.19 -1.28
C ARG A 365 10.01 -15.93 -2.04
N LYS A 366 10.71 -16.98 -2.46
CA LYS A 366 11.99 -16.86 -3.20
C LYS A 366 12.96 -15.87 -2.53
N GLY A 367 13.03 -15.87 -1.19
CA GLY A 367 13.87 -14.96 -0.41
C GLY A 367 13.36 -13.51 -0.27
N GLN A 368 12.18 -13.18 -0.79
CA GLN A 368 11.55 -11.85 -0.67
C GLN A 368 10.45 -11.83 0.39
N ARG A 369 10.48 -10.81 1.26
CA ARG A 369 9.45 -10.58 2.27
C ARG A 369 8.39 -9.64 1.72
N ASN A 370 7.21 -10.14 1.41
CA ASN A 370 6.22 -9.40 0.63
C ASN A 370 5.20 -8.65 1.47
N PHE A 371 4.94 -7.39 1.13
CA PHE A 371 3.85 -6.58 1.72
C PHE A 371 3.35 -5.60 0.65
N GLY A 372 2.04 -5.51 0.38
CA GLY A 372 1.50 -4.67 -0.70
C GLY A 372 1.89 -5.09 -2.13
N VAL A 373 1.33 -4.39 -3.11
CA VAL A 373 1.42 -4.73 -4.54
C VAL A 373 1.84 -3.52 -5.40
N HIS A 374 2.71 -3.79 -6.38
CA HIS A 374 3.08 -2.84 -7.42
C HIS A 374 1.99 -2.75 -8.48
N MET A 375 1.67 -1.53 -8.89
CA MET A 375 0.66 -1.25 -9.89
C MET A 375 1.18 -0.35 -10.98
N ILE A 376 0.65 -0.55 -12.18
CA ILE A 376 0.98 0.21 -13.39
C ILE A 376 -0.33 0.69 -14.02
N PRO A 377 -0.50 1.99 -14.30
CA PRO A 377 -1.70 2.47 -14.97
C PRO A 377 -1.74 1.93 -16.40
N VAL A 378 -2.90 1.47 -16.85
CA VAL A 378 -3.09 0.98 -18.23
C VAL A 378 -3.20 2.18 -19.16
N SER A 379 -2.40 2.18 -20.22
CA SER A 379 -2.18 3.28 -21.18
C SER A 379 -3.36 3.54 -22.12
N ASN A 380 -4.54 3.82 -21.57
CA ASN A 380 -5.58 4.62 -22.23
C ASN A 380 -5.63 6.04 -21.65
N ILE A 381 -4.51 6.51 -21.10
CA ILE A 381 -4.22 7.94 -20.92
C ILE A 381 -3.89 8.51 -22.31
N SER A 382 -4.82 8.36 -23.26
CA SER A 382 -4.72 9.10 -24.52
C SER A 382 -4.84 10.58 -24.18
N ILE A 383 -4.23 11.41 -25.02
CA ILE A 383 -4.21 12.87 -24.92
C ILE A 383 -5.65 13.48 -24.94
N GLU A 384 -6.68 12.65 -25.21
CA GLU A 384 -8.11 12.99 -25.19
C GLU A 384 -8.83 12.63 -23.87
N SER A 385 -8.17 11.94 -22.93
CA SER A 385 -8.74 11.70 -21.61
C SER A 385 -8.89 13.03 -20.87
N ASN A 386 -10.13 13.37 -20.50
CA ASN A 386 -10.42 14.57 -19.70
C ASN A 386 -9.49 14.57 -18.48
N GLU A 387 -8.74 15.66 -18.23
CA GLU A 387 -7.75 15.71 -17.14
C GLU A 387 -8.33 15.31 -15.78
N LEU A 388 -9.63 15.54 -15.57
CA LEU A 388 -10.36 15.13 -14.37
C LEU A 388 -10.44 13.61 -14.20
N SER A 389 -10.45 12.82 -15.28
CA SER A 389 -10.47 11.35 -15.23
C SER A 389 -9.17 10.74 -14.71
N LEU A 390 -8.07 11.52 -14.75
CA LEU A 390 -6.76 11.12 -14.22
C LEU A 390 -6.56 11.54 -12.76
N LEU A 391 -7.52 12.25 -12.16
CA LEU A 391 -7.46 12.61 -10.75
C LEU A 391 -7.96 11.46 -9.88
N LEU A 392 -7.06 10.95 -9.05
CA LEU A 392 -7.38 10.01 -7.99
C LEU A 392 -7.64 10.80 -6.71
N GLU A 393 -8.74 10.48 -6.03
CA GLU A 393 -9.19 11.18 -4.82
C GLU A 393 -9.40 10.22 -3.64
N MET A 394 -9.10 10.70 -2.43
CA MET A 394 -9.39 9.95 -1.22
C MET A 394 -10.90 9.64 -1.13
N GLY A 395 -11.23 8.43 -0.69
CA GLY A 395 -12.60 7.94 -0.57
C GLY A 395 -13.18 7.30 -1.84
N GLN A 396 -12.51 7.44 -3.00
CA GLN A 396 -12.90 6.73 -4.23
C GLN A 396 -12.93 5.22 -4.00
N LYS A 397 -13.92 4.56 -4.61
CA LYS A 397 -14.10 3.11 -4.53
C LYS A 397 -13.04 2.41 -5.38
N ILE A 398 -12.58 1.26 -4.89
CA ILE A 398 -11.76 0.32 -5.65
C ILE A 398 -12.73 -0.68 -6.29
N GLU A 399 -12.72 -0.75 -7.62
CA GLU A 399 -13.43 -1.78 -8.37
C GLU A 399 -12.43 -2.82 -8.84
N VAL A 400 -12.51 -4.04 -8.32
CA VAL A 400 -11.70 -5.15 -8.84
C VAL A 400 -12.33 -5.62 -10.15
N LEU A 401 -11.61 -5.46 -11.26
CA LEU A 401 -12.07 -5.83 -12.59
C LEU A 401 -11.75 -7.28 -12.92
N GLU A 402 -10.60 -7.75 -12.41
CA GLU A 402 -10.08 -9.08 -12.69
C GLU A 402 -9.24 -9.55 -11.49
N TYR A 403 -9.42 -10.80 -11.10
CA TYR A 403 -8.60 -11.48 -10.11
C TYR A 403 -7.54 -12.34 -10.81
N ASN A 404 -6.38 -12.48 -10.17
CA ASN A 404 -5.40 -13.49 -10.53
C ASN A 404 -5.80 -14.80 -9.84
N GLU A 405 -6.30 -15.77 -10.60
CA GLU A 405 -6.86 -17.02 -10.07
C GLU A 405 -5.88 -17.83 -9.23
N GLU A 406 -4.62 -17.94 -9.67
CA GLU A 406 -3.57 -18.65 -8.92
C GLU A 406 -3.30 -17.99 -7.56
N ARG A 407 -3.15 -16.65 -7.54
CA ARG A 407 -2.95 -15.90 -6.31
C ARG A 407 -4.20 -15.91 -5.42
N LEU A 408 -5.40 -15.98 -6.00
CA LEU A 408 -6.66 -16.07 -5.28
C LEU A 408 -6.83 -17.43 -4.59
N GLU A 409 -6.53 -18.53 -5.28
CA GLU A 409 -6.54 -19.87 -4.71
C GLU A 409 -5.49 -19.99 -3.58
N GLU A 410 -4.31 -19.45 -3.81
CA GLU A 410 -3.28 -19.35 -2.80
C GLU A 410 -3.72 -18.54 -1.58
N TRP A 411 -4.32 -17.36 -1.80
CA TRP A 411 -4.78 -16.51 -0.72
C TRP A 411 -5.86 -17.21 0.12
N ARG A 412 -6.81 -17.90 -0.53
CA ARG A 412 -7.80 -18.72 0.17
C ARG A 412 -7.13 -19.75 1.07
N ARG A 413 -6.18 -20.52 0.53
CA ARG A 413 -5.46 -21.56 1.29
C ARG A 413 -4.73 -21.02 2.53
N LEU A 414 -4.22 -19.78 2.47
CA LEU A 414 -3.37 -19.21 3.53
C LEU A 414 -4.14 -18.35 4.55
N PHE A 415 -5.26 -17.75 4.15
CA PHE A 415 -5.91 -16.68 4.91
C PHE A 415 -7.43 -16.84 5.10
N THR A 416 -8.07 -17.83 4.46
CA THR A 416 -9.50 -18.14 4.65
C THR A 416 -9.68 -19.55 5.15
#